data_AF-A0A8I6WVQ7-F1
#
_entry.id   AF-A0A8I6WVQ7-F1
#
_cell.length_a   1.000
_cell.length_b   1.000
_cell.length_c   1.000
_cell.angle_alpha   90.00
_cell.angle_beta   90.00
_cell.angle_gamma   90.00
#
_symmetry.space_group_name_H-M   'P 1'
#
loop_
_entity.id
_entity.type
_entity.pdbx_description
1 polymer ?
#
loop_
_entity_poly.entity_id
_entity_poly.type
_entity_poly.pdbx_seq_one_letter_code
_entity_poly.pdbx_strand_id
1 'polypeptide(L)'
;MAAGQLPLASLLMRIEDHGPMVGSSSSFTANQHFPQRYLPIGSLIKSAFSPASPHQERFQIAADDLPQASMPDAVTVLEDLPEWLVVDEILLRLPPKDVLRCRAVRKSWRAATSTDKFILNHHRRQPSLPIFHRHNEGIFRLVAAGDHKIQQVLEYLTPTDPTAHIGVMHHAACDGLLLVSTNGPLIKHATFYSSNPATTFYICNPATRKCAPLLPPPLRPAFNKATVVAFYRHQASGEHRVLWLINNHDASGAVVHPPGYFVLPVGSDQPRCVQWPTHLANFRAIQTHEGPPVHHRGGLHWPPGLGIKVFDTDTETFRQMSRPAQFHMVSLHHLGGDLALCGTSLECVTLDVWALQDYDAEIWGFLYRIDLRVVVASPPLDFGSIHVPWMAVVNGRELLIQHGRYRILHCDIEGLYLGEVEIKQYENSWDMFTKYLSLTRHRLQESLISLPLFEMQEEDAVHHKPPFTIVL
;
A
#
# COMPACT_ATOMS: atom_id res chain seq x y z
N MET A 1 -27.23 -51.42 16.24
CA MET A 1 -25.98 -51.32 15.48
C MET A 1 -25.94 -49.96 14.80
N ALA A 2 -24.84 -49.25 15.05
CA ALA A 2 -24.23 -48.17 14.26
C ALA A 2 -25.10 -47.05 13.64
N ALA A 3 -24.95 -45.88 14.26
CA ALA A 3 -24.82 -44.51 13.76
C ALA A 3 -24.72 -44.25 12.24
N GLY A 4 -25.31 -43.10 11.84
CA GLY A 4 -24.98 -42.34 10.63
C GLY A 4 -25.59 -40.94 10.68
N GLN A 5 -24.74 -39.92 10.83
CA GLN A 5 -25.05 -38.48 10.92
C GLN A 5 -25.66 -37.89 9.64
N LEU A 6 -26.47 -36.83 9.80
CA LEU A 6 -26.50 -35.61 8.97
C LEU A 6 -27.39 -34.55 9.67
N PRO A 7 -26.98 -33.27 9.80
CA PRO A 7 -27.74 -32.22 10.48
C PRO A 7 -28.61 -31.41 9.51
N LEU A 8 -29.84 -31.09 9.92
CA LEU A 8 -30.72 -30.17 9.21
C LEU A 8 -30.86 -28.86 10.00
N ALA A 9 -30.58 -27.77 9.30
CA ALA A 9 -30.83 -26.41 9.71
C ALA A 9 -32.34 -26.11 9.82
N SER A 10 -32.65 -25.05 10.58
CA SER A 10 -33.89 -24.23 10.54
C SER A 10 -35.07 -24.65 11.44
N LEU A 11 -35.24 -23.92 12.55
CA LEU A 11 -36.52 -23.34 13.01
C LEU A 11 -36.22 -22.36 14.18
N LEU A 12 -36.19 -21.03 14.00
CA LEU A 12 -37.30 -20.05 14.00
C LEU A 12 -38.09 -19.90 15.31
N MET A 13 -38.31 -18.61 15.65
CA MET A 13 -39.34 -17.99 16.50
C MET A 13 -39.03 -17.83 17.99
N ARG A 14 -39.41 -16.77 18.71
CA ARG A 14 -40.09 -15.47 18.47
C ARG A 14 -40.44 -14.97 19.89
N ILE A 15 -40.21 -13.71 20.25
CA ILE A 15 -41.09 -13.02 21.23
C ILE A 15 -41.17 -11.54 20.80
N GLU A 16 -42.37 -11.15 20.33
CA GLU A 16 -42.89 -9.78 20.30
C GLU A 16 -43.55 -9.50 21.67
N ASP A 17 -43.48 -8.27 22.21
CA ASP A 17 -44.64 -7.36 22.17
C ASP A 17 -44.48 -6.01 22.94
N HIS A 18 -45.08 -5.00 22.32
CA HIS A 18 -45.73 -3.76 22.83
C HIS A 18 -44.91 -2.55 23.39
N GLY A 19 -45.07 -1.38 22.73
CA GLY A 19 -44.99 -0.03 23.34
C GLY A 19 -46.41 0.51 23.69
N PRO A 20 -46.68 1.84 23.85
CA PRO A 20 -45.81 3.04 23.82
C PRO A 20 -46.12 4.11 24.92
N MET A 21 -45.46 5.29 24.84
CA MET A 21 -45.86 6.66 25.26
C MET A 21 -44.98 7.42 26.29
N VAL A 22 -44.40 8.52 25.79
CA VAL A 22 -44.34 9.93 26.30
C VAL A 22 -44.03 10.20 27.78
N GLY A 23 -43.02 11.04 28.04
CA GLY A 23 -42.95 11.83 29.28
C GLY A 23 -41.58 12.35 29.68
N SER A 24 -41.40 13.65 29.50
CA SER A 24 -40.33 14.55 29.94
C SER A 24 -39.75 14.39 31.36
N SER A 25 -38.52 14.93 31.49
CA SER A 25 -37.99 15.76 32.60
C SER A 25 -36.94 15.15 33.56
N SER A 26 -35.72 15.67 33.39
CA SER A 26 -34.81 16.26 34.41
C SER A 26 -34.42 15.49 35.68
N SER A 27 -33.10 15.23 35.73
CA SER A 27 -32.13 15.74 36.74
C SER A 27 -31.69 14.88 37.93
N PHE A 28 -30.40 15.10 38.25
CA PHE A 28 -29.61 14.78 39.46
C PHE A 28 -28.92 13.40 39.62
N THR A 29 -27.68 13.36 39.12
CA THR A 29 -26.40 13.00 39.79
C THR A 29 -26.36 11.91 40.87
N ALA A 30 -25.47 10.91 40.69
CA ALA A 30 -24.35 10.63 41.59
C ALA A 30 -23.37 9.59 41.03
N ASN A 31 -22.09 9.98 40.97
CA ASN A 31 -20.84 9.22 41.03
C ASN A 31 -20.85 7.68 40.90
N GLN A 32 -20.08 7.17 39.93
CA GLN A 32 -18.93 6.27 40.18
C GLN A 32 -18.06 6.15 38.92
N HIS A 33 -16.94 6.88 38.89
CA HIS A 33 -15.88 6.73 37.90
C HIS A 33 -15.08 5.46 38.20
N PHE A 34 -15.23 4.43 37.36
CA PHE A 34 -14.23 3.37 37.21
C PHE A 34 -13.17 3.82 36.20
N PRO A 35 -11.87 3.89 36.56
CA PRO A 35 -10.84 4.09 35.55
C PRO A 35 -10.59 2.74 34.85
N GLN A 36 -11.15 2.56 33.65
CA GLN A 36 -10.66 1.54 32.72
C GLN A 36 -9.25 1.95 32.24
N ARG A 37 -8.22 1.48 32.96
CA ARG A 37 -6.85 1.50 32.46
C ARG A 37 -6.71 0.43 31.37
N TYR A 38 -6.96 0.79 30.12
CA TYR A 38 -6.41 0.04 28.99
C TYR A 38 -4.91 0.34 28.90
N LEU A 39 -4.09 -0.58 29.41
CA LEU A 39 -2.66 -0.58 29.10
C LEU A 39 -2.48 -1.17 27.69
N PRO A 40 -1.85 -0.46 26.75
CA PRO A 40 -1.51 -1.06 25.47
C PRO A 40 -0.47 -2.16 25.69
N ILE A 41 -0.73 -3.37 25.18
CA ILE A 41 0.17 -4.55 25.25
C ILE A 41 1.60 -4.24 24.77
N GLY A 42 1.77 -3.21 23.91
CA GLY A 42 3.09 -2.73 23.49
C GLY A 42 3.98 -2.17 24.61
N SER A 43 3.40 -1.77 25.75
CA SER A 43 4.16 -1.28 26.93
C SER A 43 4.84 -2.42 27.70
N LEU A 44 4.20 -3.59 27.81
CA LEU A 44 4.75 -4.79 28.44
C LEU A 44 5.88 -5.42 27.62
N ILE A 45 5.80 -5.31 26.28
CA ILE A 45 6.85 -5.81 25.39
C ILE A 45 8.09 -4.90 25.44
N LYS A 46 7.92 -3.57 25.53
CA LYS A 46 9.07 -2.65 25.65
C LYS A 46 9.89 -2.85 26.92
N SER A 47 9.28 -3.22 28.06
CA SER A 47 10.02 -3.46 29.31
C SER A 47 10.81 -4.76 29.29
N ALA A 48 10.37 -5.78 28.54
CA ALA A 48 11.06 -7.07 28.44
C ALA A 48 12.29 -7.05 27.50
N PHE A 49 12.39 -6.04 26.61
CA PHE A 49 13.40 -6.01 25.54
C PHE A 49 14.32 -4.76 25.55
N SER A 50 14.40 -4.03 26.66
CA SER A 50 15.34 -2.90 26.80
C SER A 50 16.68 -3.39 27.38
N PRO A 51 17.84 -3.06 26.78
CA PRO A 51 19.13 -3.40 27.36
C PRO A 51 19.38 -2.58 28.64
N ALA A 52 19.75 -3.24 29.72
CA ALA A 52 20.10 -2.59 30.98
C ALA A 52 21.38 -1.76 30.81
N SER A 53 21.31 -0.46 31.14
CA SER A 53 22.48 0.41 31.24
C SER A 53 22.98 0.42 32.70
N PRO A 54 24.28 0.30 32.98
CA PRO A 54 24.76 0.09 34.33
C PRO A 54 25.24 1.40 34.95
N HIS A 55 24.37 2.17 35.60
CA HIS A 55 24.78 3.12 36.64
C HIS A 55 23.59 3.41 37.56
N GLN A 56 23.64 2.90 38.79
CA GLN A 56 22.80 3.38 39.88
C GLN A 56 23.68 3.63 41.10
N GLU A 57 23.82 4.91 41.43
CA GLU A 57 24.35 5.36 42.71
C GLU A 57 23.41 4.98 43.85
N ARG A 58 24.05 4.61 44.95
CA ARG A 58 23.51 4.04 46.17
C ARG A 58 22.93 5.17 47.04
N PHE A 59 21.63 5.14 47.31
CA PHE A 59 21.05 5.80 48.49
C PHE A 59 20.10 4.83 49.21
N GLN A 60 20.49 4.44 50.42
CA GLN A 60 19.70 3.62 51.35
C GLN A 60 18.65 4.50 52.02
N ILE A 61 17.38 4.07 51.96
CA ILE A 61 16.34 4.49 52.90
C ILE A 61 15.67 3.22 53.41
N ALA A 62 15.50 3.17 54.72
CA ALA A 62 15.06 2.03 55.51
C ALA A 62 13.63 1.58 55.19
N ALA A 63 13.39 0.28 55.35
CA ALA A 63 12.13 -0.40 55.17
C ALA A 63 11.14 -0.07 56.30
N ASP A 64 9.86 0.05 55.94
CA ASP A 64 8.74 -0.32 56.81
C ASP A 64 7.60 -0.89 55.95
N ASP A 65 6.91 -1.86 56.56
CA ASP A 65 6.11 -2.94 55.99
C ASP A 65 4.89 -2.57 55.11
N LEU A 66 4.81 -3.21 53.94
CA LEU A 66 3.55 -3.56 53.26
C LEU A 66 3.77 -4.82 52.39
N PRO A 67 2.85 -5.80 52.38
CA PRO A 67 3.04 -7.04 51.62
C PRO A 67 3.06 -6.75 50.11
N GLN A 68 4.24 -6.83 49.51
CA GLN A 68 4.40 -6.89 48.06
C GLN A 68 3.85 -8.24 47.59
N ALA A 69 2.66 -8.22 46.99
CA ALA A 69 2.29 -9.26 46.04
C ALA A 69 3.30 -9.18 44.89
N SER A 70 4.24 -10.12 44.84
CA SER A 70 5.19 -10.25 43.74
C SER A 70 4.40 -10.55 42.47
N MET A 71 4.23 -9.56 41.61
CA MET A 71 3.90 -9.82 40.22
C MET A 71 5.02 -10.70 39.66
N PRO A 72 4.71 -11.85 39.03
CA PRO A 72 5.75 -12.64 38.38
C PRO A 72 6.44 -11.76 37.35
N ASP A 73 7.79 -11.77 37.36
CA ASP A 73 8.60 -11.02 36.41
C ASP A 73 8.11 -11.32 34.98
N ALA A 74 7.80 -10.29 34.19
CA ALA A 74 7.29 -10.45 32.82
C ALA A 74 8.21 -11.31 31.92
N VAL A 75 9.49 -11.46 32.32
CA VAL A 75 10.48 -12.33 31.70
C VAL A 75 10.14 -13.83 31.89
N THR A 76 9.60 -14.22 33.04
CA THR A 76 9.22 -15.62 33.34
C THR A 76 7.99 -16.07 32.55
N VAL A 77 7.03 -15.17 32.31
CA VAL A 77 5.76 -15.49 31.66
C VAL A 77 5.94 -15.93 30.20
N LEU A 78 6.92 -15.39 29.46
CA LEU A 78 7.10 -15.73 28.05
C LEU A 78 7.86 -17.05 27.83
N GLU A 79 8.64 -17.50 28.81
CA GLU A 79 9.34 -18.79 28.73
C GLU A 79 8.40 -19.98 28.96
N ASP A 80 7.30 -19.77 29.68
CA ASP A 80 6.29 -20.78 30.02
C ASP A 80 5.17 -20.93 28.96
N LEU A 81 5.12 -20.05 27.94
CA LEU A 81 4.11 -20.13 26.89
C LEU A 81 4.46 -21.23 25.87
N PRO A 82 3.46 -22.01 25.40
CA PRO A 82 3.67 -22.94 24.30
C PRO A 82 4.21 -22.23 23.05
N GLU A 83 5.21 -22.82 22.39
CA GLU A 83 5.86 -22.25 21.21
C GLU A 83 4.87 -21.88 20.10
N TRP A 84 3.84 -22.72 19.89
CA TRP A 84 2.79 -22.47 18.88
C TRP A 84 2.02 -21.18 19.17
N LEU A 85 1.75 -20.87 20.45
CA LEU A 85 1.05 -19.65 20.84
C LEU A 85 1.94 -18.42 20.59
N VAL A 86 3.23 -18.52 20.91
CA VAL A 86 4.17 -17.43 20.64
C VAL A 86 4.29 -17.17 19.14
N VAL A 87 4.53 -18.20 18.34
CA VAL A 87 4.74 -18.04 16.89
C VAL A 87 3.44 -17.66 16.18
N ASP A 88 2.37 -18.44 16.33
CA ASP A 88 1.18 -18.32 15.50
C ASP A 88 0.18 -17.25 15.99
N GLU A 89 0.25 -16.84 17.26
CA GLU A 89 -0.66 -15.83 17.81
C GLU A 89 0.04 -14.50 18.17
N ILE A 90 1.27 -14.54 18.67
CA ILE A 90 1.99 -13.31 19.09
C ILE A 90 2.83 -12.76 17.93
N LEU A 91 3.86 -13.50 17.50
CA LEU A 91 4.79 -13.05 16.45
C LEU A 91 4.05 -12.79 15.13
N LEU A 92 3.01 -13.56 14.83
CA LEU A 92 2.20 -13.39 13.63
C LEU A 92 1.45 -12.03 13.57
N ARG A 93 1.27 -11.35 14.70
CA ARG A 93 0.59 -10.03 14.80
C ARG A 93 1.57 -8.85 14.88
N LEU A 94 2.87 -9.10 15.07
CA LEU A 94 3.87 -8.04 15.17
C LEU A 94 4.18 -7.43 13.80
N PRO A 95 4.62 -6.16 13.72
CA PRO A 95 5.18 -5.58 12.50
C PRO A 95 6.42 -6.37 12.03
N PRO A 96 6.74 -6.42 10.72
CA PRO A 96 7.89 -7.15 10.21
C PRO A 96 9.22 -6.81 10.90
N LYS A 97 9.45 -5.53 11.21
CA LYS A 97 10.65 -5.06 11.90
C LYS A 97 10.86 -5.75 13.25
N ASP A 98 9.79 -5.97 13.99
CA ASP A 98 9.85 -6.62 15.30
C ASP A 98 9.95 -8.13 15.17
N VAL A 99 9.30 -8.75 14.16
CA VAL A 99 9.53 -10.17 13.85
C VAL A 99 11.00 -10.42 13.51
N LEU A 100 11.62 -9.57 12.69
CA LEU A 100 13.05 -9.67 12.36
C LEU A 100 13.95 -9.55 13.60
N ARG A 101 13.59 -8.72 14.57
CA ARG A 101 14.28 -8.65 15.87
C ARG A 101 14.08 -9.92 16.69
N CYS A 102 12.86 -10.47 16.73
CA CYS A 102 12.57 -11.74 17.42
C CYS A 102 13.37 -12.92 16.86
N ARG A 103 13.73 -12.91 15.57
CA ARG A 103 14.63 -13.93 14.98
C ARG A 103 16.02 -13.96 15.62
N ALA A 104 16.47 -12.87 16.25
CA ALA A 104 17.75 -12.83 16.95
C ALA A 104 17.65 -13.38 18.40
N VAL A 105 16.45 -13.54 18.94
CA VAL A 105 16.23 -13.92 20.34
C VAL A 105 16.37 -15.44 20.55
N ARG A 106 15.72 -16.25 19.70
CA ARG A 106 15.75 -17.73 19.79
C ARG A 106 15.85 -18.39 18.40
N LYS A 107 16.61 -19.49 18.31
CA LYS A 107 16.78 -20.26 17.06
C LYS A 107 15.45 -20.86 16.57
N SER A 108 14.59 -21.31 17.48
CA SER A 108 13.28 -21.87 17.14
C SER A 108 12.37 -20.80 16.50
N TRP A 109 12.31 -19.59 17.06
CA TRP A 109 11.58 -18.46 16.47
C TRP A 109 12.15 -18.06 15.10
N ARG A 110 13.48 -18.04 14.96
CA ARG A 110 14.11 -17.81 13.66
C ARG A 110 13.68 -18.84 12.63
N ALA A 111 13.69 -20.12 12.98
CA ALA A 111 13.30 -21.20 12.07
C ALA A 111 11.81 -21.08 11.71
N ALA A 112 10.93 -20.94 12.71
CA ALA A 112 9.48 -20.91 12.53
C ALA A 112 9.03 -19.69 11.69
N THR A 113 9.56 -18.50 11.98
CA THR A 113 9.20 -17.27 11.26
C THR A 113 9.84 -17.16 9.88
N SER A 114 10.79 -18.03 9.53
CA SER A 114 11.40 -18.11 8.19
C SER A 114 10.66 -19.04 7.24
N THR A 115 9.62 -19.76 7.72
CA THR A 115 8.83 -20.63 6.86
C THR A 115 7.89 -19.83 5.94
N ASP A 116 7.65 -20.33 4.73
CA ASP A 116 6.70 -19.72 3.79
C ASP A 116 5.30 -19.60 4.38
N LYS A 117 4.86 -20.61 5.14
CA LYS A 117 3.57 -20.60 5.84
C LYS A 117 3.47 -19.40 6.77
N PHE A 118 4.49 -19.16 7.60
CA PHE A 118 4.50 -18.02 8.50
C PHE A 118 4.53 -16.70 7.71
N ILE A 119 5.43 -16.57 6.74
CA ILE A 119 5.60 -15.33 5.95
C ILE A 119 4.29 -14.94 5.24
N LEU A 120 3.61 -15.90 4.60
CA LEU A 120 2.34 -15.63 3.91
C LEU A 120 1.20 -15.32 4.87
N ASN A 121 1.10 -16.04 5.99
CA ASN A 121 0.08 -15.76 7.01
C ASN A 121 0.31 -14.42 7.70
N HIS A 122 1.57 -14.08 7.96
CA HIS A 122 2.01 -12.81 8.53
C HIS A 122 1.63 -11.66 7.60
N HIS A 123 2.00 -11.78 6.32
CA HIS A 123 1.72 -10.77 5.31
C HIS A 123 0.22 -10.50 5.17
N ARG A 124 -0.64 -11.53 5.14
CA ARG A 124 -2.10 -11.38 5.11
C ARG A 124 -2.67 -10.57 6.27
N ARG A 125 -2.00 -10.59 7.44
CA ARG A 125 -2.42 -9.83 8.63
C ARG A 125 -1.84 -8.41 8.68
N GLN A 126 -0.87 -8.08 7.83
CA GLN A 126 -0.31 -6.73 7.81
C GLN A 126 -1.31 -5.74 7.20
N PRO A 127 -1.37 -4.50 7.71
CA PRO A 127 -2.25 -3.49 7.16
C PRO A 127 -1.75 -3.03 5.79
N SER A 128 -2.67 -2.84 4.84
CA SER A 128 -2.38 -2.25 3.53
C SER A 128 -2.63 -0.74 3.55
N LEU A 129 -1.55 0.03 3.67
CA LEU A 129 -1.59 1.46 4.00
C LEU A 129 -1.25 2.34 2.80
N PRO A 130 -1.88 3.53 2.63
CA PRO A 130 -1.59 4.44 1.54
C PRO A 130 -0.12 4.86 1.46
N ILE A 131 0.41 4.96 0.24
CA ILE A 131 1.75 5.47 -0.06
C ILE A 131 1.67 6.93 -0.48
N PHE A 132 2.63 7.71 -0.02
CA PHE A 132 2.82 9.11 -0.40
C PHE A 132 4.20 9.28 -1.03
N HIS A 133 4.27 10.18 -2.00
CA HIS A 133 5.52 10.61 -2.59
C HIS A 133 5.80 12.04 -2.20
N ARG A 134 6.97 12.29 -1.63
CA ARG A 134 7.44 13.66 -1.38
C ARG A 134 8.59 13.94 -2.31
N HIS A 135 8.39 14.95 -3.16
CA HIS A 135 9.34 15.33 -4.19
C HIS A 135 10.75 15.55 -3.60
N ASN A 136 11.76 14.94 -4.22
CA ASN A 136 13.17 14.94 -3.82
C ASN A 136 13.52 14.40 -2.42
N GLU A 137 12.54 14.00 -1.60
CA GLU A 137 12.80 13.45 -0.26
C GLU A 137 12.65 11.94 -0.20
N GLY A 138 11.60 11.39 -0.82
CA GLY A 138 11.38 9.96 -0.71
C GLY A 138 9.95 9.47 -0.85
N ILE A 139 9.79 8.19 -0.50
CA ILE A 139 8.52 7.50 -0.41
C ILE A 139 8.16 7.35 1.07
N PHE A 140 6.93 7.71 1.39
CA PHE A 140 6.36 7.62 2.72
C PHE A 140 5.13 6.72 2.70
N ARG A 141 4.73 6.23 3.87
CA ARG A 141 3.48 5.50 4.06
C ARG A 141 2.74 6.03 5.28
N LEU A 142 1.44 5.77 5.35
CA LEU A 142 0.68 6.02 6.58
C LEU A 142 1.17 5.08 7.70
N VAL A 143 1.20 5.55 8.94
CA VAL A 143 1.64 4.74 10.09
C VAL A 143 0.60 3.67 10.45
N ALA A 144 -0.68 4.06 10.54
CA ALA A 144 -1.80 3.18 10.81
C ALA A 144 -3.09 3.76 10.21
N ALA A 145 -4.11 2.92 10.01
CA ALA A 145 -5.45 3.40 9.68
C ALA A 145 -5.98 4.29 10.82
N GLY A 146 -6.57 5.44 10.48
CA GLY A 146 -7.03 6.43 11.45
C GLY A 146 -5.94 7.34 12.04
N ASP A 147 -4.66 7.09 11.76
CA ASP A 147 -3.58 8.01 12.12
C ASP A 147 -3.43 9.11 11.06
N HIS A 148 -2.82 10.23 11.45
CA HIS A 148 -2.46 11.32 10.55
C HIS A 148 -0.96 11.35 10.26
N LYS A 149 -0.17 10.49 10.90
CA LYS A 149 1.28 10.46 10.74
C LYS A 149 1.71 9.60 9.56
N ILE A 150 2.74 10.08 8.88
CA ILE A 150 3.44 9.34 7.84
C ILE A 150 4.85 8.96 8.29
N GLN A 151 5.29 7.77 7.87
CA GLN A 151 6.62 7.26 8.09
C GLN A 151 7.35 7.17 6.75
N GLN A 152 8.60 7.64 6.72
CA GLN A 152 9.46 7.48 5.56
C GLN A 152 9.88 6.03 5.41
N VAL A 153 9.86 5.54 4.17
CA VAL A 153 10.16 4.16 3.80
C VAL A 153 11.38 4.11 2.90
N LEU A 154 11.46 5.02 1.93
CA LEU A 154 12.65 5.29 1.12
C LEU A 154 13.04 6.75 1.28
N GLU A 155 14.33 7.00 1.44
CA GLU A 155 14.94 8.33 1.44
C GLU A 155 15.80 8.48 0.19
N TYR A 156 15.58 9.56 -0.56
CA TYR A 156 16.37 9.83 -1.76
C TYR A 156 17.68 10.49 -1.37
N LEU A 157 18.77 10.01 -1.96
CA LEU A 157 20.07 10.62 -1.72
C LEU A 157 20.12 11.97 -2.43
N THR A 158 20.39 13.03 -1.67
CA THR A 158 20.60 14.35 -2.25
C THR A 158 21.88 14.31 -3.09
N PRO A 159 21.83 14.60 -4.39
CA PRO A 159 23.05 14.67 -5.18
C PRO A 159 23.96 15.78 -4.69
N THR A 160 25.27 15.56 -4.78
CA THR A 160 26.31 16.54 -4.40
C THR A 160 26.25 17.82 -5.24
N ASP A 161 25.69 17.72 -6.45
CA ASP A 161 25.39 18.86 -7.33
C ASP A 161 23.91 19.30 -7.14
N PRO A 162 23.65 20.51 -6.64
CA PRO A 162 22.30 21.05 -6.46
C PRO A 162 21.46 21.14 -7.75
N THR A 163 22.11 21.07 -8.91
CA THR A 163 21.45 21.12 -10.22
C THR A 163 21.13 19.74 -10.80
N ALA A 164 21.66 18.68 -10.20
CA ALA A 164 21.32 17.32 -10.58
C ALA A 164 19.99 16.92 -9.93
N HIS A 165 19.01 16.54 -10.74
CA HIS A 165 17.79 15.91 -10.24
C HIS A 165 17.91 14.41 -10.41
N ILE A 166 17.99 13.67 -9.30
CA ILE A 166 17.77 12.23 -9.32
C ILE A 166 16.25 12.04 -9.25
N GLY A 167 15.65 11.85 -10.42
CA GLY A 167 14.24 11.47 -10.50
C GLY A 167 14.08 10.00 -10.13
N VAL A 168 13.84 9.71 -8.84
CA VAL A 168 13.34 8.39 -8.44
C VAL A 168 11.84 8.37 -8.68
N MET A 169 11.39 7.43 -9.50
CA MET A 169 9.99 7.23 -9.84
C MET A 169 9.49 5.95 -9.20
N HIS A 170 8.42 6.06 -8.42
CA HIS A 170 7.69 4.91 -7.93
C HIS A 170 6.73 4.40 -9.01
N HIS A 171 6.90 3.14 -9.42
CA HIS A 171 6.03 2.50 -10.41
C HIS A 171 4.93 1.69 -9.75
N ALA A 172 5.26 0.75 -8.86
CA ALA A 172 4.27 -0.18 -8.34
C ALA A 172 4.61 -0.74 -6.95
N ALA A 173 3.59 -1.25 -6.27
CA ALA A 173 3.71 -1.97 -5.01
C ALA A 173 2.93 -3.29 -5.06
N CYS A 174 3.54 -4.41 -4.66
CA CYS A 174 2.90 -5.74 -4.60
C CYS A 174 3.55 -6.57 -3.50
N ASP A 175 2.77 -7.24 -2.65
CA ASP A 175 3.28 -8.15 -1.61
C ASP A 175 4.34 -7.54 -0.67
N GLY A 176 4.26 -6.22 -0.44
CA GLY A 176 5.23 -5.45 0.35
C GLY A 176 6.52 -5.07 -0.38
N LEU A 177 6.63 -5.40 -1.66
CA LEU A 177 7.73 -5.05 -2.54
C LEU A 177 7.37 -3.77 -3.31
N LEU A 178 8.34 -2.86 -3.44
CA LEU A 178 8.24 -1.64 -4.23
C LEU A 178 9.10 -1.75 -5.48
N LEU A 179 8.54 -1.39 -6.62
CA LEU A 179 9.22 -1.26 -7.89
C LEU A 179 9.42 0.23 -8.19
N VAL A 180 10.69 0.64 -8.24
CA VAL A 180 11.08 2.03 -8.50
C VAL A 180 12.05 2.09 -9.67
N SER A 181 12.15 3.23 -10.34
CA SER A 181 13.20 3.50 -11.31
C SER A 181 13.92 4.79 -11.01
N THR A 182 15.11 4.93 -11.55
CA THR A 182 15.94 6.12 -11.41
C THR A 182 16.29 6.60 -12.80
N ASN A 183 15.97 7.84 -13.10
CA ASN A 183 16.48 8.46 -14.32
C ASN A 183 17.96 8.79 -14.10
N GLY A 184 18.84 8.42 -15.03
CA GLY A 184 20.19 8.97 -15.08
C GLY A 184 20.18 10.50 -15.20
N PRO A 185 21.33 11.18 -15.03
CA PRO A 185 21.41 12.64 -15.07
C PRO A 185 20.66 13.20 -16.28
N LEU A 186 19.71 14.11 -16.03
CA LEU A 186 18.96 14.78 -17.07
C LEU A 186 19.96 15.48 -18.02
N ILE A 187 20.05 15.00 -19.26
CA ILE A 187 20.60 15.83 -20.33
C ILE A 187 19.62 17.00 -20.44
N LYS A 188 20.10 18.24 -20.22
CA LYS A 188 19.33 19.49 -20.08
C LYS A 188 18.37 19.83 -21.24
N HIS A 189 18.26 18.97 -22.26
CA HIS A 189 17.41 19.11 -23.42
C HIS A 189 16.47 17.91 -23.69
N ALA A 190 16.42 16.89 -22.82
CA ALA A 190 15.45 15.81 -22.96
C ALA A 190 14.08 16.30 -22.48
N THR A 191 13.13 16.44 -23.41
CA THR A 191 11.72 16.66 -23.08
C THR A 191 11.21 15.54 -22.17
N PHE A 192 10.24 15.83 -21.31
CA PHE A 192 9.56 14.88 -20.38
C PHE A 192 9.04 13.57 -21.03
N TYR A 193 9.12 13.44 -22.35
CA TYR A 193 8.64 12.33 -23.14
C TYR A 193 9.76 11.40 -23.67
N SER A 194 11.04 11.77 -23.55
CA SER A 194 12.18 10.93 -23.95
C SER A 194 12.71 10.14 -22.76
N SER A 195 12.69 8.82 -22.84
CA SER A 195 13.39 7.96 -21.88
C SER A 195 14.89 8.18 -21.99
N ASN A 196 15.53 8.43 -20.85
CA ASN A 196 16.97 8.37 -20.76
C ASN A 196 17.38 6.88 -20.89
N PRO A 197 18.26 6.49 -21.83
CA PRO A 197 18.80 5.12 -21.90
C PRO A 197 19.50 4.68 -20.60
N ALA A 198 19.79 5.61 -19.68
CA ALA A 198 20.28 5.35 -18.34
C ALA A 198 19.18 5.13 -17.27
N THR A 199 17.97 4.69 -17.64
CA THR A 199 16.92 4.37 -16.66
C THR A 199 17.18 3.01 -16.02
N THR A 200 17.48 2.99 -14.73
CA THR A 200 17.68 1.74 -13.97
C THR A 200 16.45 1.46 -13.11
N PHE A 201 15.95 0.22 -13.15
CA PHE A 201 14.85 -0.22 -12.29
C PHE A 201 15.41 -0.96 -11.07
N TYR A 202 14.72 -0.83 -9.95
CA TYR A 202 15.03 -1.52 -8.70
C TYR A 202 13.76 -2.10 -8.10
N ILE A 203 13.87 -3.30 -7.56
CA ILE A 203 12.87 -3.87 -6.68
C ILE A 203 13.41 -3.88 -5.26
N CYS A 204 12.59 -3.45 -4.31
CA CYS A 204 13.00 -3.37 -2.92
C CYS A 204 11.90 -3.86 -1.99
N ASN A 205 12.30 -4.54 -0.92
CA ASN A 205 11.46 -4.81 0.23
C ASN A 205 11.90 -3.86 1.35
N PRO A 206 11.12 -2.81 1.66
CA PRO A 206 11.50 -1.89 2.72
C PRO A 206 11.62 -2.57 4.08
N ALA A 207 10.67 -3.45 4.42
CA ALA A 207 10.59 -4.12 5.71
C ALA A 207 11.82 -4.98 6.02
N THR A 208 12.39 -5.63 5.01
CA THR A 208 13.62 -6.43 5.15
C THR A 208 14.89 -5.68 4.76
N ARG A 209 14.76 -4.42 4.30
CA ARG A 209 15.84 -3.57 3.79
C ARG A 209 16.66 -4.21 2.66
N LYS A 210 16.02 -5.05 1.86
CA LYS A 210 16.62 -5.66 0.68
C LYS A 210 16.24 -4.87 -0.56
N CYS A 211 17.18 -4.70 -1.48
CA CYS A 211 17.00 -3.97 -2.73
C CYS A 211 17.92 -4.58 -3.77
N ALA A 212 17.47 -4.68 -5.01
CA ALA A 212 18.35 -5.08 -6.10
C ALA A 212 17.84 -4.58 -7.46
N PRO A 213 18.75 -4.47 -8.45
CA PRO A 213 18.39 -4.01 -9.77
C PRO A 213 17.44 -5.00 -10.44
N LEU A 214 16.49 -4.46 -11.20
CA LEU A 214 15.58 -5.23 -12.03
C LEU A 214 15.90 -4.92 -13.49
N LEU A 215 16.17 -5.95 -14.28
CA LEU A 215 16.40 -5.78 -15.71
C LEU A 215 15.05 -5.74 -16.45
N PRO A 216 14.80 -4.73 -17.30
CA PRO A 216 13.67 -4.77 -18.21
C PRO A 216 13.90 -5.82 -19.32
N PRO A 217 12.86 -6.19 -20.09
CA PRO A 217 13.03 -7.08 -21.24
C PRO A 217 14.08 -6.54 -22.23
N PRO A 218 14.83 -7.40 -22.95
CA PRO A 218 15.89 -6.98 -23.86
C PRO A 218 15.36 -6.01 -24.91
N LEU A 219 15.88 -4.78 -24.89
CA LEU A 219 15.56 -3.74 -25.87
C LEU A 219 16.40 -3.98 -27.12
N ARG A 220 15.79 -4.14 -28.30
CA ARG A 220 16.56 -4.11 -29.57
C ARG A 220 16.96 -2.66 -29.89
N PRO A 221 17.90 -2.40 -30.80
CA PRO A 221 18.41 -1.06 -31.10
C PRO A 221 17.39 0.01 -31.52
N ALA A 222 16.15 -0.37 -31.86
CA ALA A 222 15.03 0.52 -32.20
C ALA A 222 13.96 0.64 -31.08
N PHE A 223 14.21 0.05 -29.90
CA PHE A 223 13.27 0.02 -28.78
C PHE A 223 13.74 1.02 -27.72
N ASN A 224 13.12 2.19 -27.69
CA ASN A 224 13.71 3.30 -26.93
C ASN A 224 13.14 3.42 -25.52
N LYS A 225 12.04 2.71 -25.16
CA LYS A 225 11.39 2.90 -23.85
C LYS A 225 10.69 1.65 -23.32
N ALA A 226 11.21 1.09 -22.22
CA ALA A 226 10.49 0.15 -21.36
C ALA A 226 9.69 0.91 -20.29
N THR A 227 8.42 0.55 -20.10
CA THR A 227 7.53 1.16 -19.11
C THR A 227 6.83 0.06 -18.31
N VAL A 228 6.71 0.25 -16.99
CA VAL A 228 6.01 -0.67 -16.11
C VAL A 228 4.50 -0.43 -16.18
N VAL A 229 3.75 -1.45 -16.59
CA VAL A 229 2.28 -1.45 -16.69
C VAL A 229 1.62 -2.13 -15.48
N ALA A 230 2.25 -3.17 -14.96
CA ALA A 230 1.84 -3.81 -13.71
C ALA A 230 3.00 -4.53 -13.04
N PHE A 231 2.88 -4.67 -11.73
CA PHE A 231 3.68 -5.58 -10.94
C PHE A 231 2.73 -6.41 -10.06
N TYR A 232 2.77 -7.73 -10.21
CA TYR A 232 1.79 -8.62 -9.60
C TYR A 232 2.40 -9.96 -9.25
N ARG A 233 1.74 -10.70 -8.35
CA ARG A 233 2.07 -12.09 -8.06
C ARG A 233 1.14 -13.00 -8.84
N HIS A 234 1.70 -13.90 -9.64
CA HIS A 234 0.94 -14.90 -10.37
C HIS A 234 0.44 -15.97 -9.40
N GLN A 235 -0.88 -16.19 -9.38
CA GLN A 235 -1.52 -16.99 -8.33
C GLN A 235 -1.12 -18.47 -8.39
N ALA A 236 -1.04 -19.05 -9.59
CA ALA A 236 -0.76 -20.48 -9.75
C ALA A 236 0.70 -20.85 -9.48
N SER A 237 1.67 -20.03 -9.91
CA SER A 237 3.11 -20.30 -9.69
C SER A 237 3.68 -19.65 -8.44
N GLY A 238 3.01 -18.64 -7.89
CA GLY A 238 3.52 -17.83 -6.78
C GLY A 238 4.62 -16.84 -7.17
N GLU A 239 5.06 -16.81 -8.42
CA GLU A 239 6.10 -15.92 -8.94
C GLU A 239 5.62 -14.47 -9.01
N HIS A 240 6.50 -13.54 -8.69
CA HIS A 240 6.28 -12.13 -8.97
C HIS A 240 6.64 -11.83 -10.43
N ARG A 241 5.75 -11.16 -11.15
CA ARG A 241 5.87 -10.85 -12.58
C ARG A 241 5.64 -9.37 -12.82
N VAL A 242 6.33 -8.84 -13.83
CA VAL A 242 6.16 -7.47 -14.30
C VAL A 242 5.60 -7.50 -15.71
N LEU A 243 4.51 -6.77 -15.93
CA LEU A 243 3.97 -6.49 -17.26
C LEU A 243 4.61 -5.20 -17.76
N TRP A 244 5.32 -5.31 -18.87
CA TRP A 244 6.06 -4.24 -19.52
C TRP A 244 5.34 -3.79 -20.79
N LEU A 245 5.40 -2.50 -21.04
CA LEU A 245 5.09 -1.88 -22.33
C LEU A 245 6.40 -1.40 -22.95
N ILE A 246 6.68 -1.84 -24.16
CA ILE A 246 7.84 -1.37 -24.93
C ILE A 246 7.35 -0.62 -26.16
N ASN A 247 7.68 0.67 -26.22
CA ASN A 247 7.34 1.50 -27.38
C ASN A 247 8.38 1.30 -28.49
N ASN A 248 7.87 1.13 -29.69
CA ASN A 248 8.65 0.92 -30.91
C ASN A 248 8.76 2.26 -31.65
N HIS A 249 9.99 2.76 -31.80
CA HIS A 249 10.28 3.92 -32.64
C HIS A 249 11.26 3.48 -33.72
N ASP A 250 11.01 3.85 -34.97
CA ASP A 250 12.04 3.78 -35.99
C ASP A 250 13.19 4.76 -35.65
N ALA A 251 14.41 4.46 -36.11
CA ALA A 251 15.57 5.32 -35.89
C ALA A 251 15.41 6.74 -36.50
N SER A 252 14.48 6.90 -37.45
CA SER A 252 14.06 8.16 -38.05
C SER A 252 12.97 8.93 -37.29
N GLY A 253 12.34 8.31 -36.27
CA GLY A 253 11.22 8.89 -35.52
C GLY A 253 9.94 9.12 -36.34
N ALA A 254 9.84 8.59 -37.56
CA ALA A 254 8.79 8.84 -38.53
C ALA A 254 7.66 7.79 -38.49
N VAL A 255 7.90 6.58 -37.98
CA VAL A 255 6.94 5.47 -37.95
C VAL A 255 6.81 4.91 -36.54
N VAL A 256 5.65 5.15 -35.93
CA VAL A 256 5.28 4.58 -34.63
C VAL A 256 4.63 3.21 -34.88
N HIS A 257 5.36 2.12 -34.60
CA HIS A 257 4.75 0.80 -34.58
C HIS A 257 3.89 0.61 -33.32
N PRO A 258 2.88 -0.28 -33.35
CA PRO A 258 2.15 -0.67 -32.15
C PRO A 258 3.12 -1.11 -31.06
N PRO A 259 2.91 -0.71 -29.79
CA PRO A 259 3.81 -1.10 -28.72
C PRO A 259 3.69 -2.59 -28.43
N GLY A 260 4.80 -3.20 -28.00
CA GLY A 260 4.82 -4.60 -27.55
C GLY A 260 4.55 -4.70 -26.05
N TYR A 261 3.75 -5.68 -25.65
CA TYR A 261 3.53 -6.02 -24.24
C TYR A 261 4.32 -7.27 -23.89
N PHE A 262 4.96 -7.28 -22.72
CA PHE A 262 5.77 -8.41 -22.28
C PHE A 262 5.54 -8.72 -20.82
N VAL A 263 5.36 -10.00 -20.49
CA VAL A 263 5.42 -10.47 -19.11
C VAL A 263 6.80 -11.01 -18.84
N LEU A 264 7.42 -10.54 -17.76
CA LEU A 264 8.73 -11.00 -17.30
C LEU A 264 8.64 -11.40 -15.81
N PRO A 265 8.85 -12.69 -15.46
CA PRO A 265 9.06 -13.10 -14.09
C PRO A 265 10.29 -12.42 -13.50
N VAL A 266 10.17 -11.95 -12.27
CA VAL A 266 11.26 -11.27 -11.57
C VAL A 266 12.42 -12.25 -11.35
N GLY A 267 13.61 -11.90 -11.83
CA GLY A 267 14.80 -12.75 -11.79
C GLY A 267 14.97 -13.68 -12.99
N SER A 268 14.04 -13.67 -13.96
CA SER A 268 14.16 -14.38 -15.24
C SER A 268 14.72 -13.46 -16.33
N ASP A 269 15.35 -14.05 -17.34
CA ASP A 269 15.81 -13.42 -18.58
C ASP A 269 14.91 -13.76 -19.79
N GLN A 270 13.79 -14.47 -19.57
CA GLN A 270 12.89 -14.96 -20.62
C GLN A 270 11.56 -14.19 -20.62
N PRO A 271 11.47 -13.04 -21.32
CA PRO A 271 10.21 -12.33 -21.46
C PRO A 271 9.27 -13.07 -22.42
N ARG A 272 7.99 -13.15 -22.04
CA ARG A 272 6.91 -13.63 -22.92
C ARG A 272 6.21 -12.45 -23.57
N CYS A 273 6.05 -12.49 -24.89
CA CYS A 273 5.28 -11.49 -25.62
C CYS A 273 3.79 -11.74 -25.42
N VAL A 274 3.05 -10.68 -25.08
CA VAL A 274 1.60 -10.70 -24.95
C VAL A 274 0.98 -10.03 -26.16
N GLN A 275 -0.01 -10.70 -26.75
CA GLN A 275 -0.76 -10.14 -27.86
C GLN A 275 -1.74 -9.07 -27.37
N TRP A 276 -1.66 -7.89 -27.98
CA TRP A 276 -2.66 -6.84 -27.77
C TRP A 276 -3.84 -7.04 -28.74
N PRO A 277 -5.08 -7.18 -28.26
CA PRO A 277 -6.23 -7.34 -29.14
C PRO A 277 -6.40 -6.16 -30.09
N THR A 278 -6.51 -6.40 -31.39
CA THR A 278 -6.60 -5.35 -32.41
C THR A 278 -7.81 -4.43 -32.22
N HIS A 279 -8.92 -4.96 -31.70
CA HIS A 279 -10.12 -4.17 -31.38
C HIS A 279 -9.89 -3.19 -30.21
N LEU A 280 -8.85 -3.38 -29.39
CA LEU A 280 -8.48 -2.49 -28.29
C LEU A 280 -7.37 -1.49 -28.70
N ALA A 281 -7.00 -1.41 -29.98
CA ALA A 281 -5.86 -0.61 -30.46
C ALA A 281 -5.95 0.89 -30.12
N ASN A 282 -7.16 1.44 -29.99
CA ASN A 282 -7.36 2.86 -29.65
C ASN A 282 -7.09 3.19 -28.18
N PHE A 283 -6.85 2.19 -27.34
CA PHE A 283 -6.72 2.37 -25.90
C PHE A 283 -5.41 1.74 -25.40
N ARG A 284 -4.34 2.52 -25.17
CA ARG A 284 -3.11 1.99 -24.54
C ARG A 284 -3.31 1.68 -23.06
N ALA A 285 -2.65 0.65 -22.53
CA ALA A 285 -2.63 0.42 -21.08
C ALA A 285 -2.03 1.65 -20.37
N ILE A 286 -2.63 2.03 -19.25
CA ILE A 286 -2.18 3.18 -18.45
C ILE A 286 -0.85 2.81 -17.75
N GLN A 287 0.07 3.76 -17.66
CA GLN A 287 1.29 3.60 -16.88
C GLN A 287 0.94 3.48 -15.38
N THR A 288 1.60 2.59 -14.65
CA THR A 288 1.28 2.35 -13.23
C THR A 288 1.24 3.62 -12.35
N HIS A 289 2.11 4.60 -12.60
CA HIS A 289 2.12 5.87 -11.85
C HIS A 289 0.89 6.76 -12.11
N GLU A 290 0.22 6.62 -13.26
CA GLU A 290 -1.05 7.31 -13.58
C GLU A 290 -2.26 6.58 -12.94
N GLY A 291 -2.13 5.27 -12.67
CA GLY A 291 -3.10 4.48 -11.92
C GLY A 291 -2.71 3.00 -11.84
N PRO A 292 -2.42 2.45 -10.64
CA PRO A 292 -2.12 1.03 -10.49
C PRO A 292 -3.32 0.17 -10.89
N PRO A 293 -3.07 -1.03 -11.45
CA PRO A 293 -4.14 -2.00 -11.58
C PRO A 293 -4.65 -2.44 -10.22
N VAL A 294 -5.96 -2.66 -10.13
CA VAL A 294 -6.55 -3.39 -9.00
C VAL A 294 -6.55 -4.88 -9.36
N HIS A 295 -5.85 -5.68 -8.56
CA HIS A 295 -5.84 -7.13 -8.71
C HIS A 295 -7.09 -7.73 -8.05
N HIS A 296 -7.98 -8.34 -8.83
CA HIS A 296 -9.21 -8.95 -8.34
C HIS A 296 -9.52 -10.21 -9.18
N ARG A 297 -9.81 -11.35 -8.53
CA ARG A 297 -10.12 -12.64 -9.19
C ARG A 297 -9.14 -13.04 -10.32
N GLY A 298 -7.83 -12.96 -10.07
CA GLY A 298 -6.81 -13.31 -11.08
C GLY A 298 -6.71 -12.33 -12.27
N GLY A 299 -7.47 -11.23 -12.24
CA GLY A 299 -7.42 -10.18 -13.25
C GLY A 299 -6.82 -8.89 -12.70
N LEU A 300 -6.01 -8.21 -13.50
CA LEU A 300 -5.54 -6.85 -13.24
C LEU A 300 -6.48 -5.86 -13.94
N HIS A 301 -7.09 -4.94 -13.18
CA HIS A 301 -8.14 -4.06 -13.67
C HIS A 301 -7.69 -2.60 -13.71
N TRP A 302 -7.84 -1.94 -14.84
CA TRP A 302 -7.61 -0.50 -15.00
C TRP A 302 -8.88 0.20 -15.51
N PRO A 303 -9.17 1.44 -15.10
CA PRO A 303 -10.38 2.14 -15.54
C PRO A 303 -10.23 3.16 -16.71
N PRO A 304 -9.30 3.07 -17.69
CA PRO A 304 -9.17 4.13 -18.71
C PRO A 304 -10.41 4.23 -19.61
N GLY A 305 -10.93 5.46 -19.76
CA GLY A 305 -11.83 5.80 -20.86
C GLY A 305 -13.23 5.24 -20.70
N LEU A 306 -13.76 4.58 -21.75
CA LEU A 306 -15.17 4.15 -21.83
C LEU A 306 -15.45 2.77 -21.22
N GLY A 307 -14.43 2.07 -20.69
CA GLY A 307 -14.57 0.74 -20.09
C GLY A 307 -13.44 0.40 -19.11
N ILE A 308 -13.52 -0.75 -18.47
CA ILE A 308 -12.47 -1.28 -17.59
C ILE A 308 -11.64 -2.26 -18.41
N LYS A 309 -10.31 -2.11 -18.40
CA LYS A 309 -9.42 -3.09 -19.01
C LYS A 309 -9.08 -4.15 -18.00
N VAL A 310 -9.08 -5.40 -18.44
CA VAL A 310 -8.70 -6.54 -17.61
C VAL A 310 -7.59 -7.29 -18.30
N PHE A 311 -6.49 -7.51 -17.59
CA PHE A 311 -5.47 -8.47 -17.98
C PHE A 311 -5.61 -9.70 -17.10
N ASP A 312 -5.99 -10.82 -17.71
CA ASP A 312 -6.06 -12.11 -17.04
C ASP A 312 -4.64 -12.64 -16.84
N THR A 313 -4.24 -12.87 -15.58
CA THR A 313 -2.84 -13.19 -15.27
C THR A 313 -2.47 -14.63 -15.60
N ASP A 314 -3.45 -15.52 -15.72
CA ASP A 314 -3.21 -16.95 -15.92
C ASP A 314 -3.12 -17.27 -17.42
N THR A 315 -4.02 -16.68 -18.23
CA THR A 315 -4.00 -16.79 -19.69
C THR A 315 -3.11 -15.74 -20.35
N GLU A 316 -2.68 -14.72 -19.60
CA GLU A 316 -1.92 -13.57 -20.10
C GLU A 316 -2.61 -12.86 -21.28
N THR A 317 -3.93 -12.71 -21.20
CA THR A 317 -4.75 -12.07 -22.25
C THR A 317 -5.45 -10.81 -21.76
N PHE A 318 -5.70 -9.88 -22.69
CA PHE A 318 -6.48 -8.68 -22.41
C PHE A 318 -7.93 -8.85 -22.84
N ARG A 319 -8.84 -8.37 -21.99
CA ARG A 319 -10.26 -8.20 -22.31
C ARG A 319 -10.76 -6.84 -21.80
N GLN A 320 -11.94 -6.47 -22.24
CA GLN A 320 -12.64 -5.30 -21.75
C GLN A 320 -13.83 -5.74 -20.88
N MET A 321 -14.01 -5.06 -19.76
CA MET A 321 -15.13 -5.18 -18.84
C MET A 321 -15.97 -3.91 -18.89
N SER A 322 -17.28 -4.08 -18.75
CA SER A 322 -18.27 -3.02 -18.69
C SER A 322 -18.17 -2.23 -17.40
N ARG A 323 -18.54 -0.95 -17.44
CA ARG A 323 -18.62 -0.08 -16.26
C ARG A 323 -19.93 0.71 -16.26
N PRO A 324 -20.42 1.19 -15.11
CA PRO A 324 -21.53 2.13 -15.07
C PRO A 324 -21.26 3.33 -15.99
N ALA A 325 -22.19 3.57 -16.91
CA ALA A 325 -22.12 4.63 -17.91
C ALA A 325 -22.62 5.93 -17.27
N GLN A 326 -21.72 6.84 -16.89
CA GLN A 326 -22.05 8.21 -16.41
C GLN A 326 -20.80 9.04 -16.03
N PHE A 327 -19.66 8.39 -15.81
CA PHE A 327 -18.48 9.08 -15.27
C PHE A 327 -17.49 9.53 -16.35
N HIS A 328 -17.10 10.81 -16.27
CA HIS A 328 -15.99 11.39 -17.04
C HIS A 328 -14.63 10.95 -16.49
N MET A 329 -14.57 10.72 -15.18
CA MET A 329 -13.36 10.51 -14.41
C MET A 329 -13.58 9.36 -13.45
N VAL A 330 -12.70 8.36 -13.49
CA VAL A 330 -12.87 7.10 -12.74
C VAL A 330 -11.57 6.59 -12.14
N SER A 331 -11.69 5.90 -11.01
CA SER A 331 -10.62 5.15 -10.35
C SER A 331 -11.17 3.84 -9.80
N LEU A 332 -10.33 2.81 -9.74
CA LEU A 332 -10.68 1.50 -9.16
C LEU A 332 -9.98 1.33 -7.83
N HIS A 333 -10.67 0.68 -6.89
CA HIS A 333 -10.17 0.38 -5.55
C HIS A 333 -10.67 -0.99 -5.10
N HIS A 334 -10.05 -1.55 -4.07
CA HIS A 334 -10.65 -2.62 -3.27
C HIS A 334 -11.51 -2.00 -2.17
N LEU A 335 -12.76 -2.42 -2.05
CA LEU A 335 -13.65 -2.03 -0.96
C LEU A 335 -14.37 -3.28 -0.45
N GLY A 336 -14.15 -3.62 0.83
CA GLY A 336 -14.79 -4.81 1.43
C GLY A 336 -14.40 -6.16 0.80
N GLY A 337 -13.32 -6.20 0.01
CA GLY A 337 -12.91 -7.39 -0.76
C GLY A 337 -13.41 -7.40 -2.20
N ASP A 338 -14.33 -6.51 -2.54
CA ASP A 338 -14.88 -6.38 -3.88
C ASP A 338 -14.17 -5.30 -4.69
N LEU A 339 -14.27 -5.43 -6.02
CA LEU A 339 -13.81 -4.41 -6.94
C LEU A 339 -14.78 -3.23 -6.91
N ALA A 340 -14.29 -2.06 -6.50
CA ALA A 340 -15.07 -0.83 -6.45
C ALA A 340 -14.61 0.17 -7.51
N LEU A 341 -15.57 0.82 -8.16
CA LEU A 341 -15.38 1.92 -9.08
C LEU A 341 -15.81 3.21 -8.42
N CYS A 342 -14.88 4.14 -8.29
CA CYS A 342 -15.14 5.48 -7.82
C CYS A 342 -15.13 6.45 -9.01
N GLY A 343 -16.22 7.19 -9.21
CA GLY A 343 -16.39 8.10 -10.32
C GLY A 343 -16.79 9.51 -9.88
N THR A 344 -16.27 10.54 -10.55
CA THR A 344 -16.66 11.94 -10.30
C THR A 344 -17.36 12.54 -11.52
N SER A 345 -18.27 13.48 -11.27
CA SER A 345 -18.84 14.34 -12.32
C SER A 345 -17.80 15.35 -12.83
N LEU A 346 -18.09 16.02 -13.95
CA LEU A 346 -17.18 17.01 -14.55
C LEU A 346 -16.85 18.17 -13.60
N GLU A 347 -17.79 18.52 -12.73
CA GLU A 347 -17.66 19.59 -11.74
C GLU A 347 -16.84 19.17 -10.50
N CYS A 348 -16.46 17.89 -10.38
CA CYS A 348 -15.71 17.33 -9.24
C CYS A 348 -16.33 17.64 -7.86
N VAL A 349 -17.65 17.82 -7.79
CA VAL A 349 -18.39 18.13 -6.55
C VAL A 349 -18.89 16.89 -5.81
N THR A 350 -19.00 15.76 -6.50
CA THR A 350 -19.49 14.51 -5.92
C THR A 350 -18.62 13.35 -6.35
N LEU A 351 -18.49 12.37 -5.46
CA LEU A 351 -17.82 11.11 -5.71
C LEU A 351 -18.81 9.96 -5.53
N ASP A 352 -19.08 9.24 -6.61
CA ASP A 352 -19.93 8.06 -6.60
C ASP A 352 -19.10 6.80 -6.44
N VAL A 353 -19.52 5.93 -5.54
CA VAL A 353 -18.86 4.64 -5.29
C VAL A 353 -19.81 3.52 -5.70
N TRP A 354 -19.32 2.67 -6.59
CA TRP A 354 -20.01 1.48 -7.09
C TRP A 354 -19.20 0.25 -6.74
N ALA A 355 -19.85 -0.86 -6.39
CA ALA A 355 -19.19 -2.15 -6.22
C ALA A 355 -19.64 -3.12 -7.31
N LEU A 356 -18.70 -3.96 -7.76
CA LEU A 356 -18.98 -5.05 -8.68
C LEU A 356 -19.65 -6.19 -7.90
N GLN A 357 -20.96 -6.35 -8.10
CA GLN A 357 -21.77 -7.35 -7.40
C GLN A 357 -21.66 -8.72 -8.06
N ASP A 358 -21.66 -8.75 -9.39
CA ASP A 358 -21.46 -9.96 -10.18
C ASP A 358 -20.32 -9.71 -11.17
N TYR A 359 -19.23 -10.46 -11.00
CA TYR A 359 -18.04 -10.31 -11.82
C TYR A 359 -18.23 -10.83 -13.25
N ASP A 360 -18.94 -11.96 -13.39
CA ASP A 360 -19.07 -12.67 -14.66
C ASP A 360 -20.16 -12.02 -15.53
N ALA A 361 -21.24 -11.56 -14.89
CA ALA A 361 -22.27 -10.77 -15.54
C ALA A 361 -21.92 -9.26 -15.63
N GLU A 362 -20.80 -8.84 -15.04
CA GLU A 362 -20.32 -7.45 -15.00
C GLU A 362 -21.36 -6.46 -14.44
N ILE A 363 -22.10 -6.88 -13.41
CA ILE A 363 -23.16 -6.10 -12.78
C ILE A 363 -22.59 -5.25 -11.65
N TRP A 364 -22.75 -3.94 -11.79
CA TRP A 364 -22.31 -2.94 -10.82
C TRP A 364 -23.48 -2.40 -10.02
N GLY A 365 -23.36 -2.39 -8.70
CA GLY A 365 -24.32 -1.79 -7.79
C GLY A 365 -23.80 -0.48 -7.22
N PHE A 366 -24.65 0.54 -7.18
CA PHE A 366 -24.35 1.79 -6.49
C PHE A 366 -24.32 1.54 -4.98
N LEU A 367 -23.28 2.04 -4.29
CA LEU A 367 -23.17 1.96 -2.85
C LEU A 367 -23.59 3.28 -2.19
N TYR A 368 -22.86 4.35 -2.46
CA TYR A 368 -23.09 5.67 -1.86
C TYR A 368 -22.42 6.78 -2.68
N ARG A 369 -22.79 8.03 -2.38
CA ARG A 369 -22.24 9.26 -2.96
C ARG A 369 -21.69 10.15 -1.85
N ILE A 370 -20.45 10.60 -2.01
CA ILE A 370 -19.81 11.57 -1.12
C ILE A 370 -19.94 12.97 -1.73
N ASP A 371 -20.40 13.94 -0.95
CA ASP A 371 -20.42 15.35 -1.36
C ASP A 371 -19.08 16.02 -0.99
N LEU A 372 -18.26 16.26 -2.00
CA LEU A 372 -16.93 16.86 -1.82
C LEU A 372 -17.01 18.35 -1.45
N ARG A 373 -18.17 19.00 -1.58
CA ARG A 373 -18.38 20.40 -1.16
C ARG A 373 -18.46 20.53 0.36
N VAL A 374 -18.98 19.50 1.03
CA VAL A 374 -19.13 19.50 2.50
C VAL A 374 -17.80 19.17 3.18
N VAL A 375 -16.97 18.35 2.53
CA VAL A 375 -15.63 17.98 2.99
C VAL A 375 -14.70 19.19 3.14
N VAL A 376 -14.95 20.27 2.37
CA VAL A 376 -14.10 21.47 2.38
C VAL A 376 -14.97 22.70 2.60
N ALA A 377 -15.09 23.17 3.85
CA ALA A 377 -15.75 24.42 4.20
C ALA A 377 -15.00 25.70 3.71
N SER A 378 -14.21 25.61 2.64
CA SER A 378 -13.39 26.70 2.09
C SER A 378 -13.52 26.75 0.55
N PRO A 379 -13.92 27.89 -0.05
CA PRO A 379 -14.14 27.97 -1.50
C PRO A 379 -12.90 28.47 -2.28
N PRO A 380 -12.87 28.28 -3.61
CA PRO A 380 -13.26 27.10 -4.38
C PRO A 380 -12.07 26.13 -4.53
N LEU A 381 -12.38 24.87 -4.79
CA LEU A 381 -11.39 23.90 -5.28
C LEU A 381 -10.82 24.46 -6.59
N ASP A 382 -9.62 25.05 -6.55
CA ASP A 382 -8.92 25.48 -7.76
C ASP A 382 -8.39 24.23 -8.47
N PHE A 383 -9.30 23.49 -9.11
CA PHE A 383 -9.01 22.42 -10.03
C PHE A 383 -8.56 23.03 -11.37
N GLY A 384 -7.51 23.85 -11.36
CA GLY A 384 -6.86 24.36 -12.57
C GLY A 384 -6.30 23.26 -13.49
N SER A 385 -6.48 21.98 -13.12
CA SER A 385 -6.26 20.80 -13.95
C SER A 385 -7.41 19.81 -13.71
N ILE A 386 -8.15 19.49 -14.76
CA ILE A 386 -9.28 18.57 -14.80
C ILE A 386 -8.77 17.13 -14.57
N HIS A 387 -8.55 16.75 -13.31
CA HIS A 387 -8.16 15.38 -12.91
C HIS A 387 -8.97 14.89 -11.71
N VAL A 388 -9.22 13.58 -11.64
CA VAL A 388 -9.86 12.94 -10.46
C VAL A 388 -9.00 13.31 -9.25
N PRO A 389 -9.57 13.80 -8.13
CA PRO A 389 -8.77 14.00 -6.93
C PRO A 389 -8.03 12.71 -6.60
N TRP A 390 -6.73 12.79 -6.33
CA TRP A 390 -6.01 11.62 -5.84
C TRP A 390 -6.64 11.23 -4.50
N MET A 391 -7.13 10.00 -4.43
CA MET A 391 -7.78 9.48 -3.24
C MET A 391 -7.25 8.09 -2.92
N ALA A 392 -7.24 7.78 -1.63
CA ALA A 392 -6.92 6.47 -1.12
C ALA A 392 -7.89 6.12 0.00
N VAL A 393 -8.65 5.04 -0.18
CA VAL A 393 -9.51 4.49 0.87
C VAL A 393 -8.62 4.02 2.03
N VAL A 394 -8.76 4.53 3.25
CA VAL A 394 -7.94 4.09 4.39
C VAL A 394 -8.47 2.76 4.92
N ASN A 395 -9.79 2.66 5.09
CA ASN A 395 -10.53 1.48 5.52
C ASN A 395 -11.96 1.53 4.94
N GLY A 396 -12.86 0.65 5.38
CA GLY A 396 -14.23 0.60 4.85
C GLY A 396 -15.10 1.84 5.06
N ARG A 397 -14.68 2.81 5.88
CA ARG A 397 -15.44 4.04 6.18
C ARG A 397 -14.63 5.34 6.09
N GLU A 398 -13.32 5.28 5.85
CA GLU A 398 -12.42 6.43 5.85
C GLU A 398 -11.64 6.53 4.53
N LEU A 399 -11.36 7.74 4.08
CA LEU A 399 -10.62 8.04 2.87
C LEU A 399 -9.68 9.24 3.05
N LEU A 400 -8.56 9.21 2.34
CA LEU A 400 -7.67 10.35 2.14
C LEU A 400 -7.98 10.99 0.79
N ILE A 401 -8.06 12.31 0.77
CA ILE A 401 -8.28 13.11 -0.44
C ILE A 401 -7.16 14.15 -0.57
N GLN A 402 -6.43 14.11 -1.68
CA GLN A 402 -5.48 15.15 -2.05
C GLN A 402 -6.24 16.44 -2.37
N HIS A 403 -5.94 17.50 -1.63
CA HIS A 403 -6.49 18.83 -1.84
C HIS A 403 -5.37 19.80 -2.24
N GLY A 404 -5.33 20.18 -3.51
CA GLY A 404 -4.23 20.97 -4.07
C GLY A 404 -2.88 20.25 -3.97
N ARG A 405 -1.77 21.01 -3.94
CA ARG A 405 -0.40 20.43 -3.92
C ARG A 405 0.13 20.09 -2.54
N TYR A 406 -0.52 20.54 -1.47
CA TYR A 406 0.10 20.57 -0.14
C TYR A 406 -0.73 19.97 0.98
N ARG A 407 -1.99 19.61 0.73
CA ARG A 407 -2.89 19.10 1.77
C ARG A 407 -3.44 17.74 1.40
N ILE A 408 -3.55 16.88 2.41
CA ILE A 408 -4.20 15.58 2.29
C ILE A 408 -5.21 15.46 3.43
N LEU A 409 -6.47 15.64 3.07
CA LEU A 409 -7.59 15.62 3.99
C LEU A 409 -7.94 14.17 4.31
N HIS A 410 -8.21 13.90 5.58
CA HIS A 410 -8.74 12.64 6.06
C HIS A 410 -10.23 12.83 6.34
N CYS A 411 -11.07 12.01 5.72
CA CYS A 411 -12.51 12.14 5.78
C CYS A 411 -13.18 10.78 5.95
N ASP A 412 -14.39 10.75 6.49
CA ASP A 412 -15.24 9.56 6.40
C ASP A 412 -16.04 9.52 5.08
N ILE A 413 -16.71 8.40 4.84
CA ILE A 413 -17.59 8.17 3.68
C ILE A 413 -18.83 9.07 3.66
N GLU A 414 -19.17 9.73 4.76
CA GLU A 414 -20.28 10.70 4.83
C GLU A 414 -19.79 12.12 4.47
N GLY A 415 -18.49 12.29 4.24
CA GLY A 415 -17.87 13.56 3.91
C GLY A 415 -17.49 14.40 5.13
N LEU A 416 -17.50 13.82 6.33
CA LEU A 416 -17.03 14.49 7.55
C LEU A 416 -15.51 14.56 7.55
N TYR A 417 -14.98 15.76 7.79
CA TYR A 417 -13.55 15.97 7.98
C TYR A 417 -13.09 15.40 9.33
N LEU A 418 -12.16 14.44 9.28
CA LEU A 418 -11.59 13.76 10.45
C LEU A 418 -10.22 14.32 10.85
N GLY A 419 -9.52 14.96 9.91
CA GLY A 419 -8.19 15.51 10.15
C GLY A 419 -7.41 15.74 8.86
N GLU A 420 -6.13 16.07 9.00
CA GLU A 420 -5.22 16.25 7.87
C GLU A 420 -3.93 15.50 8.18
N VAL A 421 -3.33 14.89 7.17
CA VAL A 421 -2.05 14.19 7.30
C VAL A 421 -0.97 15.18 7.79
N GLU A 422 -0.30 14.84 8.89
CA GLU A 422 0.76 15.65 9.49
C GLU A 422 1.96 15.75 8.53
N ILE A 423 2.13 16.93 7.93
CA ILE A 423 3.32 17.29 7.18
C ILE A 423 4.20 18.09 8.13
N LYS A 424 5.35 17.54 8.54
CA LYS A 424 6.38 18.33 9.23
C LYS A 424 6.77 19.50 8.33
N GLN A 425 6.31 20.70 8.65
CA GLN A 425 6.66 21.91 7.92
C GLN A 425 8.11 22.26 8.24
N TYR A 426 8.92 22.48 7.20
CA TYR A 426 10.21 23.13 7.38
C TYR A 426 9.95 24.64 7.48
N GLU A 427 10.58 25.31 8.46
CA GLU A 427 10.33 26.72 8.81
C GLU A 427 10.65 27.74 7.70
N ASN A 428 11.24 27.32 6.57
CA ASN A 428 11.65 28.21 5.48
C ASN A 428 10.62 28.24 4.35
N SER A 429 9.94 29.39 4.18
CA SER A 429 8.82 29.57 3.24
C SER A 429 9.15 29.39 1.74
N TRP A 430 10.42 29.46 1.35
CA TRP A 430 10.86 29.17 -0.02
C TRP A 430 10.87 27.66 -0.35
N ASP A 431 11.02 26.80 0.65
CA ASP A 431 11.10 25.33 0.49
C ASP A 431 9.70 24.69 0.28
N MET A 432 8.64 25.45 0.59
CA MET A 432 7.24 25.02 0.44
C MET A 432 6.86 24.81 -1.04
N PHE A 433 7.45 25.57 -1.97
CA PHE A 433 7.18 25.43 -3.41
C PHE A 433 7.96 24.28 -4.06
N THR A 434 9.01 23.77 -3.41
CA THR A 434 9.90 22.71 -3.92
C THR A 434 9.59 21.32 -3.36
N LYS A 435 8.87 21.25 -2.23
CA LYS A 435 8.56 20.01 -1.49
C LYS A 435 7.07 19.77 -1.34
N TYR A 436 6.41 19.40 -2.45
CA TYR A 436 5.01 19.00 -2.41
C TYR A 436 4.88 17.50 -2.05
N LEU A 437 3.84 17.19 -1.26
CA LEU A 437 3.46 15.82 -0.90
C LEU A 437 2.30 15.38 -1.79
N SER A 438 2.50 14.29 -2.52
CA SER A 438 1.50 13.70 -3.40
C SER A 438 1.02 12.38 -2.86
N LEU A 439 -0.29 12.26 -2.64
CA LEU A 439 -0.94 10.99 -2.42
C LEU A 439 -0.83 10.14 -3.69
N THR A 440 -0.29 8.92 -3.55
CA THR A 440 -0.29 7.97 -4.66
C THR A 440 -1.55 7.10 -4.58
N ARG A 441 -1.91 6.45 -5.68
CA ARG A 441 -2.96 5.42 -5.70
C ARG A 441 -2.47 4.05 -5.24
N HIS A 442 -1.23 3.96 -4.76
CA HIS A 442 -0.61 2.72 -4.34
C HIS A 442 -0.69 2.54 -2.83
N ARG A 443 -0.58 1.28 -2.40
CA ARG A 443 -0.61 0.90 -0.99
C ARG A 443 0.57 0.01 -0.69
N LEU A 444 1.13 0.15 0.50
CA LEU A 444 2.19 -0.70 1.02
C LEU A 444 1.62 -1.55 2.15
N GLN A 445 1.70 -2.87 1.96
CA GLN A 445 1.46 -3.85 3.00
C GLN A 445 2.80 -4.48 3.33
N GLU A 446 3.39 -4.11 4.47
CA GLU A 446 4.75 -4.58 4.79
C GLU A 446 4.83 -6.11 4.80
N SER A 447 6.00 -6.66 4.48
CA SER A 447 6.13 -8.09 4.22
C SER A 447 7.51 -8.63 4.52
N LEU A 448 7.56 -9.88 4.96
CA LEU A 448 8.81 -10.65 5.12
C LEU A 448 9.18 -11.44 3.85
N ILE A 449 8.43 -11.30 2.76
CA ILE A 449 8.69 -11.96 1.49
C ILE A 449 10.08 -11.55 0.96
N SER A 450 10.89 -12.56 0.67
CA SER A 450 12.19 -12.40 0.01
C SER A 450 12.09 -12.88 -1.43
N LEU A 451 12.86 -12.25 -2.32
CA LEU A 451 13.00 -12.67 -3.71
C LEU A 451 14.39 -13.27 -3.92
N PRO A 452 14.54 -14.29 -4.79
CA PRO A 452 15.85 -14.89 -5.07
C PRO A 452 16.92 -13.87 -5.49
N LEU A 453 16.51 -12.82 -6.21
CA LEU A 453 17.39 -11.75 -6.68
C LEU A 453 18.06 -10.94 -5.54
N PHE A 454 17.52 -11.00 -4.31
CA PHE A 454 18.13 -10.34 -3.15
C PHE A 454 19.33 -11.11 -2.58
N GLU A 455 19.52 -12.38 -2.95
CA GLU A 455 20.60 -13.24 -2.45
C GLU A 455 21.81 -13.25 -3.38
N MET A 456 21.61 -13.01 -4.68
CA MET A 456 22.68 -12.99 -5.70
C MET A 456 23.67 -11.80 -5.60
N GLN A 457 23.52 -10.95 -4.59
CA GLN A 457 24.10 -9.60 -4.59
C GLN A 457 25.33 -9.39 -3.68
N GLU A 458 25.83 -10.41 -2.98
CA GLU A 458 27.06 -10.23 -2.18
C GLU A 458 28.32 -10.06 -3.03
N GLU A 459 28.32 -10.43 -4.33
CA GLU A 459 29.53 -10.38 -5.17
C GLU A 459 29.58 -9.23 -6.21
N ASP A 460 28.45 -8.71 -6.71
CA ASP A 460 28.42 -7.73 -7.84
C ASP A 460 28.13 -6.25 -7.44
N ALA A 461 28.16 -5.93 -6.14
CA ALA A 461 27.63 -4.68 -5.59
C ALA A 461 28.37 -3.37 -5.94
N VAL A 462 29.46 -3.41 -6.73
CA VAL A 462 30.36 -2.25 -6.91
C VAL A 462 29.86 -1.24 -7.95
N HIS A 463 29.00 -1.63 -8.91
CA HIS A 463 28.67 -0.77 -10.06
C HIS A 463 27.25 -0.16 -10.08
N HIS A 464 26.31 -0.62 -9.23
CA HIS A 464 24.90 -0.21 -9.29
C HIS A 464 24.27 0.07 -7.92
N LYS A 465 24.90 0.93 -7.11
CA LYS A 465 24.31 1.35 -5.84
C LYS A 465 23.04 2.19 -6.09
N PRO A 466 21.90 1.87 -5.44
CA PRO A 466 20.69 2.66 -5.61
C PRO A 466 20.90 4.09 -5.09
N PRO A 467 20.33 5.11 -5.75
CA PRO A 467 20.43 6.51 -5.34
C PRO A 467 19.42 6.86 -4.22
N PHE A 468 19.09 5.88 -3.40
CA PHE A 468 18.17 6.00 -2.27
C PHE A 468 18.56 5.01 -1.18
N THR A 469 18.19 5.31 0.05
CA THR A 469 18.33 4.46 1.22
C THR A 469 16.95 3.96 1.66
N ILE A 470 16.88 2.74 2.16
CA ILE A 470 15.68 2.22 2.80
C ILE A 470 15.72 2.61 4.27
N VAL A 471 14.70 3.32 4.73
CA VAL A 471 14.60 3.86 6.09
C VAL A 471 13.49 3.13 6.82
N LEU A 472 13.78 2.55 8.00
CA LEU A 472 12.78 1.85 8.80
C LEU A 472 13.06 1.81 10.29
#